data_AF-A0A223B265-F1
#
_entry.id   AF-A0A223B265-F1
#
_cell.length_a   1.000
_cell.length_b   1.000
_cell.length_c   1.000
_cell.angle_alpha   90.00
_cell.angle_beta   90.00
_cell.angle_gamma   90.00
#
_symmetry.space_group_name_H-M   'P 1'
#
loop_
_entity.id
_entity.type
_entity.pdbx_description
1 polymer ?
#
loop_
_entity_poly.entity_id
_entity_poly.type
_entity_poly.pdbx_seq_one_letter_code
_entity_poly.pdbx_strand_id
1 'polypeptide(L)'
;METIIQQITLELGRKITKKALSGGLNDIDAFSHDIFTDCKEASVLMIETICKELNLKIRQDKEARKSLGLTLKEKDRKRELLTELGRIEIARDYYQDKKNNRYVYPLDHAVGIRKYERVGDIISARMVSLATEMSYAKSAAIGSDNKLSRQTVKNHIKKLKPLEKKVESEEQKRIKELHIYADEDHALCKDLARKRASAVRLYRL
;
A
#
# COMPACT_ATOMS: atom_id res chain seq x y z
N MET A 1 -21.40 -14.53 6.75
CA MET A 1 -20.31 -13.75 7.37
C MET A 1 -19.84 -14.29 8.72
N GLU A 2 -20.63 -14.18 9.80
CA GLU A 2 -20.18 -14.48 11.17
C GLU A 2 -19.70 -15.94 11.33
N THR A 3 -20.46 -16.91 10.83
CA THR A 3 -20.12 -18.33 10.88
C THR A 3 -18.85 -18.71 10.11
N ILE A 4 -18.60 -18.09 8.95
CA ILE A 4 -17.39 -18.38 8.15
C ILE A 4 -16.16 -17.81 8.84
N ILE A 5 -16.24 -16.58 9.38
CA ILE A 5 -15.13 -15.96 10.11
C ILE A 5 -14.84 -16.73 11.41
N GLN A 6 -15.88 -17.14 12.14
CA GLN A 6 -15.74 -18.00 13.32
C GLN A 6 -15.08 -19.33 12.95
N GLN A 7 -15.43 -19.94 11.81
CA GLN A 7 -14.81 -21.17 11.35
C GLN A 7 -13.31 -20.97 11.04
N ILE A 8 -12.92 -19.90 10.36
CA ILE A 8 -11.51 -19.58 10.11
C ILE A 8 -10.74 -19.44 11.44
N THR A 9 -11.35 -18.77 12.42
CA THR A 9 -10.74 -18.58 13.75
C THR A 9 -10.58 -19.92 14.49
N LEU A 10 -11.59 -20.80 14.39
CA LEU A 10 -11.55 -22.13 14.99
C LEU A 10 -10.50 -23.03 14.32
N GLU A 11 -10.39 -22.98 13.00
CA GLU A 11 -9.38 -23.72 12.24
C GLU A 11 -7.96 -23.25 12.58
N LEU A 12 -7.74 -21.94 12.70
CA LEU A 12 -6.47 -21.38 13.17
C LEU A 12 -6.13 -21.91 14.57
N GLY A 13 -7.07 -21.85 15.51
CA GLY A 13 -6.87 -22.36 16.87
C GLY A 13 -6.50 -23.85 16.87
N ARG A 14 -7.20 -24.67 16.07
CA ARG A 14 -6.87 -26.10 15.91
C ARG A 14 -5.47 -26.31 15.34
N LYS A 15 -5.08 -25.52 14.33
CA LYS A 15 -3.75 -25.60 13.69
C LYS A 15 -2.63 -25.30 14.70
N ILE A 16 -2.79 -24.25 15.50
CA ILE A 16 -1.83 -23.85 16.54
C ILE A 16 -1.73 -24.93 17.62
N THR A 17 -2.85 -25.40 18.16
CA THR A 17 -2.86 -26.45 19.19
C THR A 17 -2.19 -27.73 18.70
N LYS A 18 -2.42 -28.12 17.44
CA LYS A 18 -1.77 -29.29 16.84
C LYS A 18 -0.25 -29.12 16.79
N LYS A 19 0.25 -27.96 16.35
CA LYS A 19 1.70 -27.67 16.31
C LYS A 19 2.33 -27.66 17.71
N ALA A 20 1.63 -27.13 18.71
CA ALA A 20 2.09 -27.12 20.10
C ALA A 20 2.26 -28.56 20.63
N LEU A 21 1.28 -29.43 20.39
CA LEU A 21 1.28 -30.81 20.85
C LEU A 21 2.28 -31.72 20.10
N SER A 22 2.66 -31.37 18.87
CA SER A 22 3.62 -32.14 18.06
C SER A 22 5.09 -31.82 18.35
N GLY A 23 5.40 -31.20 19.49
CA GLY A 23 6.77 -30.85 19.88
C GLY A 23 7.28 -29.51 19.36
N GLY A 24 6.40 -28.64 18.84
CA GLY A 24 6.77 -27.30 18.38
C GLY A 24 7.39 -26.44 19.49
N LEU A 25 7.05 -26.69 20.76
CA LEU A 25 7.57 -25.94 21.91
C LEU A 25 9.05 -26.18 22.25
N ASN A 26 9.71 -27.14 21.57
CA ASN A 26 11.13 -27.41 21.78
C ASN A 26 12.03 -26.28 21.25
N ASP A 27 11.53 -25.48 20.31
CA ASP A 27 12.16 -24.25 19.82
C ASP A 27 11.10 -23.14 19.78
N ILE A 28 11.14 -22.27 20.78
CA ILE A 28 10.14 -21.21 20.97
C ILE A 28 10.21 -20.18 19.83
N ASP A 29 11.39 -19.90 19.28
CA ASP A 29 11.55 -18.90 18.22
C ASP A 29 10.96 -19.41 16.91
N ALA A 30 11.30 -20.64 16.52
CA ALA A 30 10.70 -21.29 15.37
C ALA A 30 9.17 -21.42 15.50
N PHE A 31 8.68 -21.80 16.68
CA PHE A 31 7.25 -21.89 16.95
C PHE A 31 6.53 -20.54 16.87
N SER A 32 7.16 -19.47 17.38
CA SER A 32 6.62 -18.11 17.27
C SER A 32 6.48 -17.67 15.81
N HIS A 33 7.50 -17.94 14.99
CA HIS A 33 7.48 -17.64 13.56
C HIS A 33 6.37 -18.43 12.82
N ASP A 34 6.20 -19.69 13.17
CA ASP A 34 5.15 -20.55 12.61
C ASP A 34 3.75 -20.07 12.95
N ILE A 35 3.50 -19.69 14.22
CA ILE A 35 2.22 -19.10 14.64
C ILE A 35 1.97 -17.79 13.89
N PHE A 36 2.99 -16.93 13.79
CA PHE A 36 2.87 -15.66 13.10
C PHE A 36 2.47 -15.83 11.63
N THR A 37 3.08 -16.81 10.95
CA THR A 37 2.75 -17.15 9.56
C THR A 37 1.31 -17.65 9.44
N ASP A 38 0.87 -18.56 10.32
CA ASP A 38 -0.50 -19.06 10.35
C ASP A 38 -1.52 -17.93 10.62
N CYS A 39 -1.21 -17.01 11.53
CA CYS A 39 -2.02 -15.84 11.84
C CYS A 39 -2.15 -14.92 10.62
N LYS A 40 -1.06 -14.69 9.87
CA LYS A 40 -1.10 -13.90 8.63
C LYS A 40 -1.99 -14.54 7.58
N GLU A 41 -1.85 -15.84 7.33
CA GLU A 41 -2.67 -16.59 6.39
C GLU A 41 -4.17 -16.49 6.75
N ALA A 42 -4.50 -16.74 8.02
CA ALA A 42 -5.89 -16.64 8.50
C ALA A 42 -6.43 -15.21 8.36
N SER A 43 -5.62 -14.20 8.67
CA SER A 43 -6.02 -12.79 8.53
C SER A 43 -6.30 -12.41 7.09
N VAL A 44 -5.50 -12.89 6.13
CA VAL A 44 -5.75 -12.69 4.69
C VAL A 44 -7.11 -13.31 4.32
N LEU A 45 -7.34 -14.58 4.67
CA LEU A 45 -8.60 -15.28 4.38
C LEU A 45 -9.82 -14.57 4.98
N MET A 46 -9.69 -14.02 6.20
CA MET A 46 -10.74 -13.25 6.85
C MET A 46 -11.08 -11.99 6.05
N ILE A 47 -10.08 -11.21 5.63
CA ILE A 47 -10.29 -9.99 4.86
C ILE A 47 -10.92 -10.31 3.50
N GLU A 48 -10.45 -11.35 2.80
CA GLU A 48 -11.02 -11.78 1.52
C GLU A 48 -12.48 -12.19 1.66
N THR A 49 -12.80 -12.95 2.71
CA THR A 49 -14.17 -13.36 3.05
C THR A 49 -15.05 -12.15 3.34
N ILE A 50 -14.58 -11.19 4.13
CA ILE A 50 -15.30 -9.95 4.42
C ILE A 50 -15.58 -9.18 3.12
N CYS A 51 -14.57 -9.00 2.26
CA CYS A 51 -14.71 -8.32 0.99
C CYS A 51 -15.73 -9.01 0.06
N LYS A 52 -15.69 -10.35 0.00
CA LYS A 52 -16.63 -11.15 -0.79
C LYS A 52 -18.07 -10.99 -0.29
N GLU A 53 -18.28 -11.03 1.02
CA GLU A 53 -19.60 -10.84 1.62
C GLU A 53 -20.13 -9.41 1.40
N LEU A 54 -19.28 -8.39 1.55
CA LEU A 54 -19.63 -7.00 1.23
C LEU A 54 -20.04 -6.85 -0.24
N ASN A 55 -19.29 -7.45 -1.16
CA ASN A 55 -19.63 -7.44 -2.59
C ASN A 55 -20.97 -8.14 -2.85
N LEU A 56 -21.22 -9.27 -2.17
CA LEU A 56 -22.49 -9.99 -2.28
C LEU A 56 -23.67 -9.18 -1.75
N LYS A 57 -23.51 -8.47 -0.62
CA LYS A 57 -24.54 -7.57 -0.07
C LYS A 57 -24.89 -6.46 -1.06
N ILE A 58 -23.88 -5.80 -1.65
CA ILE A 58 -24.09 -4.79 -2.71
C ILE A 58 -24.82 -5.39 -3.91
N ARG A 59 -24.46 -6.62 -4.32
CA ARG A 59 -25.10 -7.33 -5.43
C ARG A 59 -26.56 -7.67 -5.11
N GLN A 60 -26.87 -8.11 -3.90
CA GLN A 60 -28.21 -8.52 -3.49
C GLN A 60 -29.14 -7.33 -3.26
N ASP A 61 -28.62 -6.19 -2.82
CA ASP A 61 -29.38 -4.95 -2.63
C ASP A 61 -29.76 -4.32 -3.99
N LYS A 62 -30.84 -4.81 -4.58
CA LYS A 62 -31.37 -4.31 -5.87
C LYS A 62 -31.91 -2.90 -5.76
N GLU A 63 -32.50 -2.55 -4.62
CA GLU A 63 -33.17 -1.26 -4.42
C GLU A 63 -32.15 -0.12 -4.34
N ALA A 64 -31.12 -0.26 -3.49
CA ALA A 64 -30.04 0.72 -3.40
C ALA A 64 -29.29 0.86 -4.73
N ARG A 65 -29.06 -0.25 -5.45
CA ARG A 65 -28.42 -0.18 -6.77
C ARG A 65 -29.26 0.60 -7.78
N LYS A 66 -30.58 0.38 -7.82
CA LYS A 66 -31.48 1.13 -8.70
C LYS A 66 -31.52 2.62 -8.33
N SER A 67 -31.62 2.95 -7.04
CA SER A 67 -31.64 4.35 -6.59
C SER A 67 -30.33 5.08 -6.92
N LEU A 68 -29.19 4.38 -6.90
CA LEU A 68 -27.88 4.89 -7.31
C LEU A 68 -27.65 4.84 -8.84
N GLY A 69 -28.57 4.28 -9.63
CA GLY A 69 -28.42 4.16 -11.09
C GLY A 69 -27.37 3.14 -11.54
N LEU A 70 -27.03 2.17 -10.68
CA LEU A 70 -25.99 1.17 -10.92
C LEU A 70 -26.53 -0.04 -11.68
N THR A 71 -25.94 -0.34 -12.83
CA THR A 71 -26.22 -1.54 -13.62
C THR A 71 -25.02 -2.46 -13.62
N LEU A 72 -25.20 -3.69 -13.15
CA LEU A 72 -24.14 -4.70 -13.11
C LEU A 72 -23.73 -5.09 -14.54
N LYS A 73 -22.41 -5.15 -14.80
CA LYS A 73 -21.82 -5.49 -16.09
C LYS A 73 -20.98 -6.75 -16.06
N GLU A 74 -20.17 -6.90 -15.02
CA GLU A 74 -19.27 -8.05 -14.85
C GLU A 74 -19.21 -8.40 -13.36
N LYS A 75 -19.13 -9.69 -13.03
CA LYS A 75 -19.09 -10.19 -11.67
C LYS A 75 -17.68 -10.67 -11.32
N ASP A 76 -17.33 -10.53 -10.05
CA ASP A 76 -16.17 -11.22 -9.46
C ASP A 76 -14.84 -10.94 -10.20
N ARG A 77 -14.68 -9.71 -10.70
CA ARG A 77 -13.46 -9.29 -11.39
C ARG A 77 -12.31 -9.25 -10.39
N LYS A 78 -11.27 -10.04 -10.67
CA LYS A 78 -10.11 -10.20 -9.79
C LYS A 78 -9.32 -8.91 -9.64
N ARG A 79 -8.81 -8.69 -8.43
CA ARG A 79 -7.86 -7.65 -8.07
C ARG A 79 -6.96 -8.19 -6.96
N GLU A 80 -5.68 -7.81 -6.98
CA GLU A 80 -4.74 -8.08 -5.89
C GLU A 80 -4.30 -6.77 -5.25
N LEU A 81 -4.16 -6.79 -3.92
CA LEU A 81 -3.55 -5.72 -3.13
C LEU A 81 -2.47 -6.30 -2.23
N LEU A 82 -1.24 -5.81 -2.36
CA LEU A 82 -0.14 -6.17 -1.46
C LEU A 82 -0.22 -5.34 -0.17
N THR A 83 -0.31 -6.03 0.96
CA THR A 83 -0.33 -5.48 2.33
C THR A 83 0.72 -6.17 3.19
N GLU A 84 0.89 -5.73 4.45
CA GLU A 84 1.85 -6.32 5.39
C GLU A 84 1.52 -7.77 5.78
N LEU A 85 0.23 -8.13 5.72
CA LEU A 85 -0.24 -9.49 5.92
C LEU A 85 0.13 -10.39 4.74
N GLY A 86 0.14 -9.83 3.53
CA GLY A 86 0.36 -10.58 2.30
C GLY A 86 -0.37 -9.97 1.12
N ARG A 87 -0.46 -10.74 0.03
CA ARG A 87 -1.33 -10.40 -1.09
C ARG A 87 -2.76 -10.79 -0.72
N ILE A 88 -3.68 -9.85 -0.89
CA ILE A 88 -5.10 -10.04 -0.66
C ILE A 88 -5.79 -10.06 -2.03
N GLU A 89 -6.51 -11.15 -2.32
CA GLU A 89 -7.34 -11.28 -3.51
C GLU A 89 -8.74 -10.76 -3.26
N ILE A 90 -9.17 -9.82 -4.11
CA ILE A 90 -10.46 -9.16 -4.01
C ILE A 90 -11.25 -9.43 -5.29
N ALA A 91 -12.36 -10.16 -5.15
CA ALA A 91 -13.35 -10.33 -6.19
C ALA A 91 -14.39 -9.21 -6.09
N ARG A 92 -14.38 -8.29 -7.06
CA ARG A 92 -15.23 -7.09 -7.07
C ARG A 92 -16.13 -7.03 -8.29
N ASP A 93 -17.34 -6.53 -8.11
CA ASP A 93 -18.29 -6.35 -9.20
C ASP A 93 -18.09 -5.04 -9.96
N TYR A 94 -18.29 -5.12 -11.27
CA TYR A 94 -18.17 -4.00 -12.18
C TYR A 94 -19.55 -3.45 -12.54
N TYR A 95 -19.77 -2.17 -12.27
CA TYR A 95 -21.03 -1.50 -12.53
C TYR A 95 -20.87 -0.35 -13.50
N GLN A 96 -21.91 -0.12 -14.31
CA GLN A 96 -22.13 1.13 -15.01
C GLN A 96 -23.02 2.02 -14.15
N ASP A 97 -22.52 3.19 -13.77
CA ASP A 97 -23.26 4.29 -13.19
C ASP A 97 -23.92 5.08 -14.33
N LYS A 98 -25.23 4.89 -14.51
CA LYS A 98 -26.00 5.54 -15.57
C LYS A 98 -26.19 7.04 -15.35
N LYS A 99 -26.13 7.52 -14.10
CA LYS A 99 -26.34 8.93 -13.77
C LYS A 99 -25.15 9.78 -14.23
N ASN A 100 -23.95 9.28 -13.99
CA ASN A 100 -22.70 9.98 -14.30
C ASN A 100 -22.00 9.43 -15.56
N ASN A 101 -22.65 8.50 -16.28
CA ASN A 101 -22.13 7.80 -17.45
C ASN A 101 -20.68 7.29 -17.29
N ARG A 102 -20.41 6.63 -16.16
CA ARG A 102 -19.07 6.14 -15.81
C ARG A 102 -19.13 4.71 -15.30
N TYR A 103 -17.96 4.08 -15.21
CA TYR A 103 -17.84 2.75 -14.63
C TYR A 103 -17.17 2.79 -13.28
N VAL A 104 -17.74 2.02 -12.34
CA VAL A 104 -17.36 2.06 -10.93
C VAL A 104 -17.28 0.67 -10.33
N TYR A 105 -16.51 0.58 -9.26
CA TYR A 105 -16.37 -0.59 -8.41
C TYR A 105 -16.81 -0.19 -7.00
N PRO A 106 -18.10 -0.35 -6.64
CA PRO A 106 -18.61 0.09 -5.34
C PRO A 106 -17.84 -0.52 -4.16
N LEU A 107 -17.40 -1.78 -4.28
CA LEU A 107 -16.59 -2.44 -3.26
C LEU A 107 -15.30 -1.67 -2.97
N ASP A 108 -14.55 -1.26 -4.01
CA ASP A 108 -13.30 -0.51 -3.84
C ASP A 108 -13.51 0.78 -3.05
N HIS A 109 -14.61 1.48 -3.32
CA HIS A 109 -14.96 2.71 -2.60
C HIS A 109 -15.32 2.41 -1.14
N ALA A 110 -16.03 1.32 -0.88
CA ALA A 110 -16.40 0.91 0.48
C ALA A 110 -15.19 0.51 1.33
N VAL A 111 -14.18 -0.14 0.72
CA VAL A 111 -12.95 -0.56 1.42
C VAL A 111 -11.79 0.44 1.28
N GLY A 112 -12.03 1.62 0.69
CA GLY A 112 -11.04 2.69 0.61
C GLY A 112 -9.88 2.46 -0.37
N ILE A 113 -10.01 1.53 -1.33
CA ILE A 113 -8.93 1.23 -2.27
C ILE A 113 -9.02 2.15 -3.50
N ARG A 114 -7.96 2.91 -3.77
CA ARG A 114 -7.91 3.86 -4.89
C ARG A 114 -7.75 3.16 -6.24
N LYS A 115 -8.04 3.88 -7.32
CA LYS A 115 -7.86 3.37 -8.70
C LYS A 115 -6.39 3.02 -8.93
N TYR A 116 -6.16 1.87 -9.57
CA TYR A 116 -4.83 1.34 -9.91
C TYR A 116 -3.91 1.04 -8.71
N GLU A 117 -4.42 1.14 -7.49
CA GLU A 117 -3.67 0.80 -6.28
C GLU A 117 -3.43 -0.72 -6.21
N ARG A 118 -2.15 -1.09 -6.13
CA ARG A 118 -1.68 -2.49 -6.03
C ARG A 118 -0.85 -2.76 -4.78
N VAL A 119 -0.41 -1.70 -4.11
CA VAL A 119 0.43 -1.73 -2.91
C VAL A 119 -0.24 -0.84 -1.89
N GLY A 120 -0.47 -1.35 -0.69
CA GLY A 120 -1.04 -0.58 0.40
C GLY A 120 -0.14 0.58 0.83
N ASP A 121 -0.76 1.59 1.44
CA ASP A 121 -0.06 2.80 1.85
C ASP A 121 1.04 2.55 2.89
N ILE A 122 0.84 1.60 3.81
CA ILE A 122 1.82 1.28 4.85
C ILE A 122 3.14 0.78 4.24
N ILE A 123 3.07 -0.18 3.32
CA ILE A 123 4.25 -0.69 2.58
C ILE A 123 4.87 0.42 1.74
N SER A 124 4.04 1.23 1.08
CA SER A 124 4.50 2.35 0.26
C SER A 124 5.28 3.37 1.08
N ALA A 125 4.75 3.76 2.24
CA ALA A 125 5.39 4.68 3.17
C ALA A 125 6.70 4.10 3.70
N ARG A 126 6.68 2.83 4.15
CA ARG A 126 7.88 2.14 4.65
C ARG A 126 9.01 2.12 3.62
N MET A 127 8.71 1.78 2.36
CA MET A 127 9.70 1.80 1.28
C MET A 127 10.26 3.22 1.04
N VAL A 128 9.39 4.23 0.97
CA VAL A 128 9.83 5.62 0.75
C VAL A 128 10.72 6.10 1.89
N SER A 129 10.33 5.84 3.14
CA SER A 129 11.14 6.21 4.31
C SER A 129 12.50 5.55 4.27
N LEU A 130 12.58 4.23 4.02
CA LEU A 130 13.86 3.53 3.89
C LEU A 130 14.71 4.10 2.75
N ALA A 131 14.09 4.53 1.65
CA ALA A 131 14.81 5.10 0.50
C ALA A 131 15.50 6.44 0.78
N THR A 132 15.24 7.06 1.93
CA THR A 132 15.99 8.25 2.40
C THR A 132 17.39 7.90 2.90
N GLU A 133 17.56 6.66 3.40
CA GLU A 133 18.81 6.20 4.02
C GLU A 133 19.56 5.18 3.14
N MET A 134 18.85 4.49 2.24
CA MET A 134 19.43 3.42 1.44
C MET A 134 18.99 3.45 -0.03
N SER A 135 19.68 2.64 -0.85
CA SER A 135 19.35 2.54 -2.27
C SER A 135 17.93 2.00 -2.50
N TYR A 136 17.30 2.41 -3.60
CA TYR A 136 15.94 1.95 -3.96
C TYR A 136 15.80 0.43 -4.04
N ALA A 137 16.88 -0.30 -4.37
CA ALA A 137 16.87 -1.75 -4.39
C ALA A 137 16.81 -2.34 -2.97
N LYS A 138 17.64 -1.83 -2.05
CA LYS A 138 17.64 -2.26 -0.64
C LYS A 138 16.34 -1.89 0.06
N SER A 139 15.84 -0.67 -0.18
CA SER A 139 14.56 -0.21 0.36
C SER A 139 13.38 -1.07 -0.12
N ALA A 140 13.37 -1.47 -1.40
CA ALA A 140 12.35 -2.38 -1.91
C ALA A 140 12.43 -3.77 -1.25
N ALA A 141 13.65 -4.31 -1.12
CA ALA A 141 13.90 -5.61 -0.52
C ALA A 141 13.40 -5.67 0.93
N ILE A 142 13.81 -4.71 1.77
CA ILE A 142 13.44 -4.65 3.18
C ILE A 142 11.98 -4.19 3.36
N GLY A 143 11.57 -3.15 2.64
CA GLY A 143 10.27 -2.54 2.80
C GLY A 143 9.11 -3.40 2.29
N SER A 144 9.36 -4.44 1.48
CA SER A 144 8.32 -5.30 0.92
C SER A 144 8.62 -6.80 1.00
N ASP A 145 9.63 -7.21 1.76
CA ASP A 145 10.11 -8.60 1.83
C ASP A 145 10.41 -9.17 0.43
N ASN A 146 11.17 -8.42 -0.38
CA ASN A 146 11.52 -8.73 -1.77
C ASN A 146 10.34 -8.88 -2.75
N LYS A 147 9.13 -8.41 -2.41
CA LYS A 147 7.95 -8.52 -3.29
C LYS A 147 7.86 -7.42 -4.34
N LEU A 148 8.56 -6.30 -4.15
CA LEU A 148 8.52 -5.14 -5.04
C LEU A 148 9.90 -4.78 -5.59
N SER A 149 9.89 -4.08 -6.72
CA SER A 149 11.11 -3.67 -7.42
C SER A 149 11.59 -2.28 -6.98
N ARG A 150 12.88 -1.98 -7.21
CA ARG A 150 13.44 -0.63 -7.10
C ARG A 150 12.68 0.42 -7.92
N GLN A 151 12.08 0.00 -9.05
CA GLN A 151 11.32 0.89 -9.92
C GLN A 151 9.98 1.27 -9.27
N THR A 152 9.39 0.36 -8.49
CA THR A 152 8.20 0.63 -7.70
C THR A 152 8.48 1.74 -6.68
N VAL A 153 9.59 1.64 -5.93
CA VAL A 153 10.02 2.68 -4.98
C VAL A 153 10.17 4.04 -5.67
N LYS A 154 10.92 4.09 -6.79
CA LYS A 154 11.08 5.30 -7.59
C LYS A 154 9.73 5.89 -8.03
N ASN A 155 8.78 5.06 -8.45
CA ASN A 155 7.45 5.50 -8.86
C ASN A 155 6.62 6.05 -7.70
N HIS A 156 6.73 5.47 -6.50
CA HIS A 156 6.07 5.99 -5.30
C HIS A 156 6.67 7.33 -4.85
N ILE A 157 8.00 7.46 -4.86
CA ILE A 157 8.68 8.74 -4.57
C ILE A 157 8.23 9.81 -5.56
N LYS A 158 8.18 9.51 -6.86
CA LYS A 158 7.71 10.47 -7.88
C LYS A 158 6.26 10.93 -7.71
N LYS A 159 5.40 10.13 -7.05
CA LYS A 159 4.01 10.52 -6.76
C LYS A 159 3.93 11.53 -5.62
N LEU A 160 4.92 11.54 -4.73
CA LEU A 160 5.09 12.59 -3.74
C LEU A 160 5.53 13.83 -4.53
N LYS A 161 4.55 14.68 -4.87
CA LYS A 161 4.87 16.00 -5.41
C LYS A 161 5.83 16.68 -4.43
N PRO A 162 6.84 17.42 -4.92
CA PRO A 162 7.71 18.15 -4.02
C PRO A 162 6.84 18.98 -3.09
N LEU A 163 7.06 18.81 -1.78
CA LEU A 163 6.59 19.76 -0.79
C LEU A 163 7.45 21.00 -0.98
N GLU A 164 7.18 21.74 -2.06
CA GLU A 164 7.72 23.08 -2.22
C GLU A 164 7.21 23.85 -1.01
N LYS A 165 8.12 24.10 -0.06
CA LYS A 165 7.83 24.98 1.07
C LYS A 165 7.52 26.32 0.43
N LYS A 166 6.23 26.66 0.36
CA LYS A 166 5.82 28.01 -0.03
C LYS A 166 6.55 28.95 0.91
N VAL A 167 7.22 29.95 0.35
CA VAL A 167 7.89 30.97 1.15
C VAL A 167 6.80 31.60 2.02
N GLU A 168 6.87 31.41 3.33
CA GLU A 168 5.82 31.81 4.28
C GLU A 168 5.76 33.33 4.49
N SER A 169 6.61 34.12 3.83
CA SER A 169 6.58 35.58 3.86
C SER A 169 7.14 36.21 2.59
N GLU A 170 6.35 37.03 1.91
CA GLU A 170 6.84 38.00 0.91
C GLU A 170 7.61 39.17 1.57
N GLU A 171 7.53 39.30 2.90
CA GLU A 171 8.32 40.26 3.66
C GLU A 171 9.78 39.83 3.72
N GLN A 172 10.54 40.24 2.71
CA GLN A 172 12.00 40.24 2.78
C GLN A 172 12.43 41.10 3.98
N LYS A 173 13.02 40.48 5.01
CA LYS A 173 13.67 41.22 6.09
C LYS A 173 14.68 42.18 5.46
N ARG A 174 14.51 43.49 5.69
CA ARG A 174 15.50 44.51 5.29
C ARG A 174 16.71 44.41 6.21
N ILE A 175 17.70 43.62 5.81
CA ILE A 175 18.96 43.44 6.52
C ILE A 175 20.05 44.15 5.70
N LYS A 176 20.98 44.85 6.37
CA LYS A 176 22.07 45.58 5.71
C LYS A 176 23.11 44.66 5.07
N GLU A 177 23.36 43.51 5.68
CA GLU A 177 24.33 42.52 5.23
C GLU A 177 23.81 41.12 5.58
N LEU A 178 23.91 40.19 4.63
CA LEU A 178 23.47 38.80 4.80
C LEU A 178 24.64 37.89 4.42
N HIS A 179 25.25 37.27 5.42
CA HIS A 179 26.28 36.26 5.20
C HIS A 179 25.61 34.92 4.91
N ILE A 180 25.71 34.45 3.66
CA ILE A 180 25.20 33.15 3.24
C ILE A 180 26.41 32.23 3.05
N TYR A 181 26.42 31.10 3.76
CA TYR A 181 27.37 30.04 3.48
C TYR A 181 26.76 29.14 2.40
N ALA A 182 27.43 29.09 1.24
CA ALA A 182 27.09 28.22 0.14
C ALA A 182 28.14 27.11 0.03
N ASP A 183 27.70 25.87 0.14
CA ASP A 183 28.54 24.69 -0.07
C ASP A 183 28.16 24.02 -1.41
N GLU A 184 29.16 23.57 -2.15
CA GLU A 184 29.00 22.97 -3.48
C GLU A 184 29.27 21.46 -3.45
N ASP A 185 28.19 20.68 -3.40
CA ASP A 185 28.28 19.23 -3.50
C ASP A 185 28.19 18.78 -4.96
N HIS A 186 29.15 17.95 -5.38
CA HIS A 186 29.21 17.43 -6.73
C HIS A 186 28.53 16.07 -6.82
N ALA A 187 27.36 16.02 -7.46
CA ALA A 187 26.65 14.78 -7.73
C ALA A 187 26.75 14.39 -9.21
N LEU A 188 27.02 13.12 -9.48
CA LEU A 188 26.95 12.58 -10.84
C LEU A 188 25.48 12.41 -11.24
N CYS A 189 24.95 13.36 -12.01
CA CYS A 189 23.59 13.27 -12.53
C CYS A 189 23.58 12.53 -13.88
N LYS A 190 22.56 11.68 -14.07
CA LYS A 190 22.28 10.99 -15.33
C LYS A 190 21.07 11.62 -16.02
N ASP A 191 21.14 12.89 -16.36
CA ASP A 191 20.14 13.51 -17.22
C ASP A 191 20.67 13.70 -18.65
N LEU A 192 19.86 13.23 -19.60
CA LEU A 192 19.99 13.34 -21.06
C LEU A 192 21.39 13.11 -21.67
N ALA A 193 21.60 11.88 -22.15
CA ALA A 193 22.63 11.46 -23.11
C ALA A 193 24.12 11.56 -22.69
N ARG A 194 24.51 12.28 -21.63
CA ARG A 194 25.91 12.35 -21.14
C ARG A 194 26.00 12.35 -19.62
N LYS A 195 26.97 11.61 -19.07
CA LYS A 195 27.35 11.75 -17.66
C LYS A 195 27.98 13.13 -17.47
N ARG A 196 27.35 14.01 -16.69
CA ARG A 196 27.90 15.30 -16.27
C ARG A 196 27.83 15.40 -14.75
N ALA A 197 28.89 15.89 -14.14
CA ALA A 197 28.82 16.34 -12.76
C ALA A 197 27.87 17.55 -12.73
N SER A 198 26.86 17.50 -11.86
CA SER A 198 25.97 18.62 -11.61
C SER A 198 26.26 19.11 -10.19
N ALA A 199 26.50 20.41 -10.05
CA ALA A 199 26.68 21.02 -8.74
C ALA A 199 25.30 21.18 -8.08
N VAL A 200 25.18 20.67 -6.85
CA VAL A 200 24.05 20.92 -5.97
C VAL A 200 24.52 21.96 -4.95
N ARG A 201 23.83 23.10 -4.90
CA ARG A 201 24.15 24.17 -3.94
C ARG A 201 23.21 24.09 -2.74
N LEU A 202 23.79 23.94 -1.56
CA LEU A 202 23.08 24.05 -0.29
C LEU A 202 23.38 25.42 0.31
N TYR A 203 22.32 26.18 0.58
CA TYR A 203 22.40 27.47 1.25
C TYR A 203 22.01 27.28 2.72
N ARG A 204 22.90 27.69 3.64
CA ARG A 204 22.60 27.75 5.06
C ARG A 204 22.62 29.21 5.51
N LEU A 205 21.53 29.64 6.13
CA LEU A 205 21.39 30.94 6.79
C LEU A 205 21.94 30.89 8.21
#